data_AF-A0A0C3IUG0-F1
#
_entry.id   AF-A0A0C3IUG0-F1
#
_cell.length_a   1.000
_cell.length_b   1.000
_cell.length_c   1.000
_cell.angle_alpha   90.00
_cell.angle_beta   90.00
_cell.angle_gamma   90.00
#
_symmetry.space_group_name_H-M   'P 1'
#
loop_
_entity.id
_entity.type
_entity.pdbx_description
1 polymer ?
#
loop_
_entity_poly.entity_id
_entity_poly.type
_entity_poly.pdbx_seq_one_letter_code
_entity_poly.pdbx_strand_id
1 'polypeptide(L)'
;MNDYFSDRENGPRARTEQVISPAVWAGLVATVQALINSGAFGLRFPDRCPDGQAVCGCDADALAASVIAEMPGLAWPLETTRMAEDGFLSQHEPFAPDTLLILDFIEFVYASVAKPIPGKHHDFFSHHHLTFDQQSGQEEFRATINRIFSRNGVAFEMLSTGRIVRVLPPVLGEDLKRTLFRTGDRTLDY
;
A
#
# COMPACT_ATOMS: atom_id res chain seq x y z
N MET A 1 -7.66 8.15 14.60
CA MET A 1 -6.42 8.53 15.31
C MET A 1 -5.96 7.29 16.06
N ASN A 2 -4.89 6.64 15.59
CA ASN A 2 -4.32 5.44 16.22
C ASN A 2 -2.93 5.80 16.77
N ASP A 3 -2.90 6.68 17.76
CA ASP A 3 -1.66 6.97 18.47
C ASP A 3 -1.41 5.82 19.42
N TYR A 4 -0.34 5.05 19.18
CA TYR A 4 0.06 4.04 20.14
C TYR A 4 0.71 4.70 21.35
N PHE A 5 0.83 3.94 22.43
CA PHE A 5 1.41 4.44 23.67
C PHE A 5 2.77 5.11 23.45
N SER A 6 3.65 4.47 22.66
CA SER A 6 4.96 5.03 22.30
C SER A 6 4.92 6.39 21.62
N ASP A 7 3.85 6.67 20.87
CA ASP A 7 3.70 7.90 20.10
C ASP A 7 3.29 9.06 21.01
N ARG A 8 2.53 8.75 22.07
CA ARG A 8 2.19 9.72 23.13
C ARG A 8 3.37 10.01 24.05
N GLU A 9 4.18 9.00 24.36
CA GLU A 9 5.33 9.16 25.26
C GLU A 9 6.53 9.84 24.57
N ASN A 10 6.85 9.47 23.33
CA ASN A 10 8.06 9.92 22.65
C ASN A 10 7.81 10.96 21.55
N GLY A 11 6.54 11.24 21.23
CA GLY A 11 6.16 12.01 20.05
C GLY A 11 6.33 11.23 18.74
N PRO A 12 6.01 11.86 17.59
CA PRO A 12 6.12 11.22 16.28
C PRO A 12 7.57 10.96 15.89
N ARG A 13 7.82 9.80 15.27
CA ARG A 13 9.14 9.47 14.70
C ARG A 13 9.44 10.36 13.48
N ALA A 14 10.67 10.85 13.38
CA ALA A 14 11.14 11.57 12.20
C ALA A 14 11.10 10.67 10.95
N ARG A 15 10.63 11.23 9.83
CA ARG A 15 10.40 10.50 8.57
C ARG A 15 11.52 10.79 7.57
N THR A 16 12.63 10.08 7.72
CA THR A 16 13.86 10.26 6.93
C THR A 16 14.21 9.08 6.04
N GLU A 17 13.58 7.91 6.24
CA GLU A 17 13.86 6.69 5.50
C GLU A 17 13.28 6.76 4.09
N GLN A 18 14.14 6.81 3.09
CA GLN A 18 13.73 6.89 1.67
C GLN A 18 13.61 5.53 1.00
N VAL A 19 13.94 4.45 1.71
CA VAL A 19 13.88 3.06 1.22
C VAL A 19 12.88 2.30 2.07
N ILE A 20 11.98 1.56 1.42
CA ILE A 20 11.08 0.63 2.10
C ILE A 20 11.85 -0.62 2.48
N SER A 21 11.99 -0.88 3.78
CA SER A 21 12.68 -2.05 4.29
C SER A 21 11.87 -3.34 4.11
N PRO A 22 12.51 -4.53 4.15
CA PRO A 22 11.81 -5.82 4.14
C PRO A 22 10.72 -5.96 5.20
N ALA A 23 10.92 -5.39 6.39
CA ALA A 23 9.91 -5.42 7.46
C ALA A 23 8.67 -4.57 7.10
N VAL A 24 8.88 -3.40 6.50
CA VAL A 24 7.77 -2.54 6.03
C VAL A 24 7.05 -3.23 4.88
N TRP A 25 7.78 -3.78 3.91
CA TRP A 25 7.21 -4.53 2.80
C TRP A 25 6.36 -5.72 3.28
N ALA A 26 6.86 -6.53 4.21
CA ALA A 26 6.08 -7.64 4.78
C ALA A 26 4.77 -7.18 5.44
N GLY A 27 4.78 -6.03 6.13
CA GLY A 27 3.57 -5.43 6.70
C GLY A 27 2.57 -4.94 5.64
N LEU A 28 3.07 -4.42 4.52
CA LEU A 28 2.25 -4.03 3.37
C LEU A 28 1.63 -5.25 2.69
N VAL A 29 2.42 -6.31 2.46
CA VAL A 29 1.93 -7.60 1.93
C VAL A 29 0.84 -8.18 2.80
N ALA A 30 1.03 -8.21 4.13
CA ALA A 30 0.01 -8.68 5.07
C ALA A 30 -1.28 -7.84 5.00
N THR A 31 -1.16 -6.53 4.82
CA THR A 31 -2.31 -5.63 4.65
C THR A 31 -3.08 -5.96 3.37
N VAL A 32 -2.38 -6.16 2.25
CA VAL A 32 -3.02 -6.53 0.98
C VAL A 32 -3.65 -7.91 1.04
N GLN A 33 -2.99 -8.89 1.66
CA GLN A 33 -3.57 -10.24 1.81
C GLN A 33 -4.89 -10.20 2.61
N ALA A 34 -4.97 -9.37 3.65
CA ALA A 34 -6.23 -9.17 4.39
C ALA A 34 -7.33 -8.52 3.52
N LEU A 35 -6.97 -7.59 2.63
CA LEU A 35 -7.90 -7.00 1.66
C LEU A 35 -8.39 -8.04 0.64
N ILE A 36 -7.51 -8.91 0.13
CA ILE A 36 -7.89 -10.03 -0.76
C ILE A 36 -8.88 -10.95 -0.03
N ASN A 37 -8.53 -11.37 1.20
CA ASN A 37 -9.35 -12.30 1.98
C ASN A 37 -10.73 -11.73 2.36
N SER A 38 -10.86 -10.41 2.48
CA SER A 38 -12.15 -9.76 2.75
C SER A 38 -12.98 -9.50 1.50
N GLY A 39 -12.44 -9.74 0.30
CA GLY A 39 -13.11 -9.43 -0.96
C GLY A 39 -13.08 -7.93 -1.30
N ALA A 40 -12.21 -7.13 -0.67
CA ALA A 40 -12.17 -5.68 -0.85
C ALA A 40 -11.84 -5.22 -2.28
N PHE A 41 -11.33 -6.11 -3.12
CA PHE A 41 -11.07 -5.87 -4.54
C PHE A 41 -12.24 -6.25 -5.45
N GLY A 42 -13.31 -6.84 -4.91
CA GLY A 42 -14.45 -7.37 -5.68
C GLY A 42 -15.24 -6.33 -6.47
N LEU A 43 -15.10 -5.04 -6.17
CA LEU A 43 -15.69 -3.97 -6.99
C LEU A 43 -15.04 -3.89 -8.38
N ARG A 44 -13.70 -4.01 -8.45
CA ARG A 44 -12.93 -3.95 -9.70
C ARG A 44 -12.68 -5.34 -10.30
N PHE A 45 -12.49 -6.34 -9.44
CA PHE A 45 -12.17 -7.73 -9.80
C PHE A 45 -13.21 -8.69 -9.18
N PRO A 46 -14.45 -8.70 -9.69
CA PRO A 46 -15.55 -9.43 -9.05
C PRO A 46 -15.42 -10.94 -9.24
N ASP A 47 -15.38 -11.67 -8.13
CA ASP A 47 -15.79 -13.08 -8.13
C ASP A 47 -17.31 -13.16 -7.95
N ARG A 48 -17.98 -14.01 -8.73
CA ARG A 48 -19.45 -14.07 -8.82
C ARG A 48 -19.98 -15.41 -8.31
N CYS A 49 -21.12 -15.32 -7.63
CA CYS A 49 -21.84 -16.50 -7.15
C CYS A 49 -22.15 -17.44 -8.34
N PRO A 50 -21.79 -18.74 -8.28
CA PRO A 50 -21.93 -19.65 -9.42
C PRO A 50 -23.35 -19.83 -9.95
N ASP A 51 -24.37 -19.68 -9.09
CA ASP A 51 -25.78 -19.77 -9.46
C ASP A 51 -26.49 -18.40 -9.50
N GLY A 52 -25.72 -17.31 -9.57
CA GLY A 52 -26.22 -15.95 -9.62
C GLY A 52 -25.31 -14.98 -10.37
N GLN A 53 -25.58 -13.68 -10.24
CA GLN A 53 -24.73 -12.60 -10.79
C GLN A 53 -24.18 -11.69 -9.70
N ALA A 54 -24.52 -11.93 -8.44
CA ALA A 54 -24.04 -11.15 -7.31
C ALA A 54 -22.54 -11.39 -7.08
N VAL A 55 -21.83 -10.33 -6.73
CA VAL A 55 -20.42 -10.42 -6.33
C VAL A 55 -20.35 -11.06 -4.96
N CYS A 56 -19.49 -12.05 -4.78
CA CYS A 56 -19.29 -12.76 -3.51
C CYS A 56 -17.85 -12.70 -3.00
N GLY A 57 -16.92 -12.15 -3.79
CA GLY A 57 -15.51 -12.07 -3.42
C GLY A 57 -14.66 -11.32 -4.43
N CYS A 58 -13.38 -11.65 -4.43
CA CYS A 58 -12.37 -11.12 -5.35
C CYS A 58 -11.89 -12.24 -6.27
N ASP A 59 -11.91 -11.99 -7.57
CA ASP A 59 -11.22 -12.83 -8.55
C ASP A 59 -9.71 -12.60 -8.41
N ALA A 60 -9.04 -13.51 -7.71
CA ALA A 60 -7.63 -13.41 -7.39
C ALA A 60 -6.73 -13.53 -8.63
N ASP A 61 -7.18 -14.27 -9.66
CA ASP A 61 -6.43 -14.46 -10.90
C ASP A 61 -6.50 -13.20 -11.77
N ALA A 62 -7.67 -12.57 -11.86
CA ALA A 62 -7.83 -11.29 -12.54
C ALA A 62 -7.04 -10.16 -11.85
N LEU A 63 -7.05 -10.13 -10.51
CA LEU A 63 -6.21 -9.21 -9.74
C LEU A 63 -4.72 -9.43 -10.02
N ALA A 64 -4.26 -10.69 -9.96
CA ALA A 64 -2.88 -11.07 -10.25
C ALA A 64 -2.44 -10.62 -11.64
N ALA A 65 -3.25 -10.90 -12.66
CA ALA A 65 -2.97 -10.52 -14.04
C ALA A 65 -2.85 -9.00 -14.21
N SER A 66 -3.73 -8.23 -13.56
CA SER A 66 -3.66 -6.76 -13.58
C SER A 66 -2.39 -6.23 -12.92
N VAL A 67 -2.01 -6.80 -11.77
CA VAL A 67 -0.79 -6.42 -11.04
C VAL A 67 0.46 -6.70 -11.88
N ILE A 68 0.58 -7.90 -12.44
CA ILE A 68 1.74 -8.28 -13.26
C ILE A 68 1.85 -7.41 -14.52
N ALA A 69 0.71 -7.04 -15.12
CA ALA A 69 0.69 -6.21 -16.32
C ALA A 69 1.09 -4.74 -16.05
N GLU A 70 0.65 -4.16 -14.93
CA GLU A 70 0.95 -2.76 -14.57
C GLU A 70 2.33 -2.63 -13.89
N MET A 71 2.80 -3.66 -13.18
CA MET A 71 4.06 -3.65 -12.42
C MET A 71 4.98 -4.80 -12.85
N PRO A 72 5.54 -4.74 -14.08
CA PRO A 72 6.45 -5.78 -14.57
C PRO A 72 7.68 -5.87 -13.67
N GLY A 73 7.86 -7.03 -13.02
CA GLY A 73 8.94 -7.27 -12.06
C GLY A 73 8.47 -7.41 -10.61
N LEU A 74 7.19 -7.15 -10.30
CA LEU A 74 6.60 -7.51 -9.03
C LEU A 74 6.18 -8.99 -9.06
N ALA A 75 6.78 -9.81 -8.20
CA ALA A 75 6.38 -11.20 -8.07
C ALA A 75 4.93 -11.33 -7.58
N TRP A 76 4.21 -12.31 -8.12
CA TRP A 76 2.89 -12.70 -7.64
C TRP A 76 2.80 -14.23 -7.47
N PRO A 77 2.44 -14.76 -6.30
CA PRO A 77 2.11 -14.06 -5.06
C PRO A 77 3.25 -13.18 -4.53
N LEU A 78 2.91 -12.17 -3.72
CA LEU A 78 3.89 -11.21 -3.20
C LEU A 78 4.91 -11.91 -2.29
N GLU A 79 6.19 -11.80 -2.63
CA GLU A 79 7.28 -12.44 -1.89
C GLU A 79 7.84 -11.52 -0.80
N THR A 80 8.04 -12.04 0.40
CA THR A 80 8.65 -11.32 1.54
C THR A 80 9.99 -11.91 1.97
N THR A 81 10.40 -13.01 1.34
CA THR A 81 11.70 -13.65 1.57
C THR A 81 12.30 -14.10 0.25
N ARG A 82 13.63 -14.20 0.19
CA ARG A 82 14.38 -14.75 -0.94
C ARG A 82 15.38 -15.79 -0.46
N MET A 83 15.73 -16.74 -1.32
CA MET A 83 16.81 -17.69 -1.05
C MET A 83 18.16 -16.97 -1.12
N ALA A 84 18.98 -17.10 -0.07
CA ALA A 84 20.28 -16.44 0.02
C ALA A 84 21.38 -17.19 -0.75
N GLU A 85 21.35 -18.54 -0.75
CA GLU A 85 22.30 -19.40 -1.46
C GLU A 85 21.64 -20.74 -1.87
N ASP A 86 22.04 -21.26 -3.03
CA ASP A 86 21.70 -22.62 -3.48
C ASP A 86 22.61 -23.64 -2.78
N GLY A 87 22.15 -24.19 -1.66
CA GLY A 87 22.89 -25.18 -0.87
C GLY A 87 21.97 -26.13 -0.09
N PHE A 88 22.58 -27.12 0.59
CA PHE A 88 21.87 -28.19 1.32
C PHE A 88 21.02 -27.67 2.51
N LEU A 89 21.23 -26.43 2.94
CA LEU A 89 20.43 -25.71 3.91
C LEU A 89 19.91 -24.43 3.24
N SER A 90 18.69 -24.47 2.71
CA SER A 90 18.03 -23.30 2.13
C SER A 90 17.86 -22.24 3.21
N GLN A 91 18.61 -21.14 3.12
CA GLN A 91 18.45 -19.99 4.01
C GLN A 91 17.56 -18.96 3.31
N HIS A 92 16.49 -18.56 4.00
CA HIS A 92 15.59 -17.51 3.54
C HIS A 92 15.92 -16.21 4.26
N GLU A 93 16.17 -15.16 3.49
CA GLU A 93 16.39 -13.82 4.01
C GLU A 93 15.17 -12.93 3.75
N PRO A 94 14.83 -11.99 4.67
CA PRO A 94 13.83 -10.97 4.41
C PRO A 94 14.13 -10.20 3.12
N PHE A 95 13.12 -10.03 2.29
CA PHE A 95 13.22 -9.40 0.98
C PHE A 95 12.20 -8.26 0.85
N ALA A 96 12.57 -7.23 0.09
CA ALA A 96 11.67 -6.21 -0.43
C ALA A 96 12.05 -5.92 -1.89
N PRO A 97 11.07 -5.71 -2.78
CA PRO A 97 11.31 -5.15 -4.11
C PRO A 97 11.88 -3.71 -4.05
N ASP A 98 12.19 -3.15 -5.22
CA ASP A 98 12.57 -1.74 -5.32
C ASP A 98 11.48 -0.84 -4.73
N THR A 99 11.90 0.23 -4.05
CA THR A 99 10.96 1.12 -3.35
C THR A 99 9.96 1.75 -4.31
N LEU A 100 10.36 2.17 -5.51
CA LEU A 100 9.43 2.79 -6.47
C LEU A 100 8.35 1.78 -6.91
N LEU A 101 8.74 0.53 -7.18
CA LEU A 101 7.81 -0.54 -7.54
C LEU A 101 6.79 -0.81 -6.41
N ILE A 102 7.23 -0.75 -5.15
CA ILE A 102 6.34 -0.86 -3.99
C ILE A 102 5.37 0.33 -3.93
N LEU A 103 5.85 1.55 -4.18
CA LEU A 103 5.00 2.74 -4.15
C LEU A 103 3.93 2.70 -5.25
N ASP A 104 4.30 2.32 -6.48
CA ASP A 104 3.36 2.13 -7.60
C ASP A 104 2.30 1.08 -7.24
N PHE A 105 2.72 -0.02 -6.62
CA PHE A 105 1.80 -1.06 -6.17
C PHE A 105 0.80 -0.56 -5.10
N ILE A 106 1.25 0.26 -4.16
CA ILE A 106 0.37 0.84 -3.14
C ILE A 106 -0.66 1.80 -3.78
N GLU A 107 -0.26 2.61 -4.78
CA GLU A 107 -1.20 3.45 -5.53
C GLU A 107 -2.22 2.61 -6.30
N PHE A 108 -1.79 1.52 -6.94
CA PHE A 108 -2.68 0.55 -7.59
C PHE A 108 -3.70 -0.04 -6.62
N VAL A 109 -3.27 -0.43 -5.41
CA VAL A 109 -4.17 -0.96 -4.39
C VAL A 109 -5.19 0.09 -3.97
N TYR A 110 -4.77 1.34 -3.74
CA TYR A 110 -5.68 2.43 -3.41
C TYR A 110 -6.72 2.66 -4.53
N ALA A 111 -6.31 2.62 -5.80
CA ALA A 111 -7.23 2.79 -6.92
C ALA A 111 -8.27 1.67 -7.02
N SER A 112 -7.94 0.48 -6.50
CA SER A 112 -8.74 -0.75 -6.68
C SER A 112 -9.55 -1.15 -5.46
N VAL A 113 -9.18 -0.70 -4.26
CA VAL A 113 -9.78 -1.13 -2.99
C VAL A 113 -11.14 -0.47 -2.77
N ALA A 114 -12.10 -1.27 -2.29
CA ALA A 114 -13.38 -0.80 -1.79
C ALA A 114 -13.78 -1.60 -0.55
N LYS A 115 -14.45 -0.95 0.41
CA LYS A 115 -14.90 -1.63 1.63
C LYS A 115 -16.05 -2.57 1.28
N PRO A 116 -15.90 -3.89 1.50
CA PRO A 116 -16.97 -4.84 1.25
C PRO A 116 -18.05 -4.70 2.34
N ILE A 117 -19.30 -4.63 1.92
CA ILE A 117 -20.48 -4.56 2.77
C ILE A 117 -21.25 -5.86 2.57
N PRO A 118 -21.26 -6.77 3.58
CA PRO A 118 -21.94 -8.04 3.47
C PRO A 118 -23.46 -7.80 3.43
N GLY A 119 -24.08 -8.26 2.35
CA GLY A 119 -25.53 -8.34 2.20
C GLY A 119 -26.07 -9.70 2.61
N LYS A 120 -27.06 -10.18 1.85
CA LYS A 120 -27.71 -11.47 2.09
C LYS A 120 -26.68 -12.61 2.11
N HIS A 121 -26.78 -13.46 3.14
CA HIS A 121 -26.05 -14.71 3.20
C HIS A 121 -26.71 -15.75 2.29
N HIS A 122 -25.90 -16.47 1.53
CA HIS A 122 -26.33 -17.54 0.66
C HIS A 122 -25.85 -18.89 1.21
N ASP A 123 -26.75 -19.56 1.96
CA ASP A 123 -26.43 -20.75 2.76
C ASP A 123 -25.80 -21.89 1.93
N PHE A 124 -26.31 -22.14 0.72
CA PHE A 124 -25.88 -23.26 -0.13
C PHE A 124 -24.39 -23.19 -0.49
N PHE A 125 -23.88 -21.99 -0.79
CA PHE A 125 -22.46 -21.74 -1.06
C PHE A 125 -21.72 -21.10 0.11
N SER A 126 -22.40 -20.86 1.24
CA SER A 126 -21.84 -20.34 2.49
C SER A 126 -21.05 -19.03 2.32
N HIS A 127 -21.56 -18.09 1.51
CA HIS A 127 -20.95 -16.77 1.31
C HIS A 127 -21.98 -15.63 1.38
N HIS A 128 -21.50 -14.39 1.52
CA HIS A 128 -22.34 -13.19 1.43
C HIS A 128 -22.28 -12.59 0.03
N HIS A 129 -23.43 -12.11 -0.45
CA HIS A 129 -23.43 -11.20 -1.58
C HIS A 129 -22.91 -9.83 -1.12
N LEU A 130 -21.89 -9.32 -1.79
CA LEU A 130 -21.19 -8.10 -1.43
C LEU A 130 -21.72 -6.90 -2.22
N THR A 131 -21.84 -5.79 -1.51
CA THR A 131 -21.86 -4.44 -2.09
C THR A 131 -20.62 -3.69 -1.60
N PHE A 132 -20.33 -2.50 -2.13
CA PHE A 132 -19.04 -1.86 -1.88
C PHE A 132 -19.17 -0.37 -1.61
N ASP A 133 -18.38 0.12 -0.65
CA ASP A 133 -18.12 1.54 -0.42
C ASP A 133 -16.64 1.82 -0.74
N GLN A 134 -16.39 2.37 -1.93
CA GLN A 134 -15.04 2.64 -2.40
C GLN A 134 -14.34 3.71 -1.58
N GLN A 135 -15.05 4.79 -1.23
CA GLN A 135 -14.47 5.90 -0.48
C GLN A 135 -14.02 5.44 0.91
N SER A 136 -14.86 4.71 1.63
CA SER A 136 -14.49 4.18 2.95
C SER A 136 -13.29 3.22 2.85
N GLY A 137 -13.27 2.35 1.84
CA GLY A 137 -12.14 1.42 1.63
C GLY A 137 -10.82 2.15 1.36
N GLN A 138 -10.86 3.18 0.52
CA GLN A 138 -9.72 4.04 0.21
C GLN A 138 -9.22 4.82 1.42
N GLU A 139 -10.12 5.37 2.22
CA GLU A 139 -9.77 6.12 3.43
C GLU A 139 -9.14 5.21 4.50
N GLU A 140 -9.70 4.02 4.73
CA GLU A 140 -9.17 3.01 5.65
C GLU A 140 -7.79 2.49 5.21
N PHE A 141 -7.63 2.22 3.91
CA PHE A 141 -6.35 1.81 3.33
C PHE A 141 -5.29 2.90 3.49
N ARG A 142 -5.58 4.13 3.06
CA ARG A 142 -4.69 5.29 3.22
C ARG A 142 -4.26 5.49 4.68
N ALA A 143 -5.20 5.42 5.62
CA ALA A 143 -4.90 5.56 7.04
C ALA A 143 -3.97 4.46 7.56
N THR A 144 -4.10 3.24 7.03
CA THR A 144 -3.21 2.12 7.36
C THR A 144 -1.82 2.30 6.78
N ILE A 145 -1.70 2.66 5.49
CA ILE A 145 -0.42 2.92 4.83
C ILE A 145 0.34 4.05 5.53
N ASN A 146 -0.30 5.19 5.77
CA ASN A 146 0.34 6.33 6.42
C ASN A 146 0.77 6.02 7.86
N ARG A 147 0.03 5.16 8.57
CA ARG A 147 0.43 4.66 9.90
C ARG A 147 1.66 3.75 9.81
N ILE A 148 1.72 2.84 8.84
CA ILE A 148 2.91 1.99 8.64
C ILE A 148 4.12 2.87 8.32
N PHE A 149 3.97 3.83 7.42
CA PHE A 149 5.07 4.71 7.02
C PHE A 149 5.55 5.61 8.16
N SER A 150 4.65 6.26 8.89
CA SER A 150 5.03 7.16 10.01
C SER A 150 5.79 6.41 11.11
N ARG A 151 5.32 5.22 11.49
CA ARG A 151 5.94 4.41 12.54
C ARG A 151 7.32 3.86 12.18
N ASN A 152 7.54 3.62 10.89
CA ASN A 152 8.83 3.13 10.38
C ASN A 152 9.75 4.26 9.90
N GLY A 153 9.37 5.53 10.07
CA GLY A 153 10.17 6.66 9.60
C GLY A 153 10.26 6.79 8.09
N VAL A 154 9.38 6.12 7.33
CA VAL A 154 9.36 6.15 5.86
C VAL A 154 8.91 7.54 5.39
N ALA A 155 9.72 8.15 4.54
CA ALA A 155 9.61 9.53 4.06
C ALA A 155 8.63 9.69 2.88
N PHE A 156 7.52 8.94 2.87
CA PHE A 156 6.49 8.97 1.82
C PHE A 156 5.09 9.03 2.42
N GLU A 157 4.20 9.87 1.92
CA GLU A 157 2.82 9.96 2.41
C GLU A 157 1.82 9.76 1.29
N MET A 158 0.79 8.97 1.53
CA MET A 158 -0.35 8.85 0.64
C MET A 158 -1.37 9.95 0.95
N LEU A 159 -1.63 10.79 -0.06
CA LEU A 159 -2.64 11.85 -0.01
C LEU A 159 -4.06 11.29 -0.10
N SER A 160 -5.06 12.14 0.16
CA SER A 160 -6.48 11.79 -0.04
C SER A 160 -6.84 11.44 -1.48
N THR A 161 -5.99 11.78 -2.45
CA THR A 161 -6.18 11.46 -3.87
C THR A 161 -5.59 10.09 -4.25
N GLY A 162 -5.00 9.35 -3.29
CA GLY A 162 -4.27 8.12 -3.56
C GLY A 162 -2.82 8.30 -4.02
N ARG A 163 -2.40 9.54 -4.31
CA ARG A 163 -1.02 9.84 -4.74
C ARG A 163 -0.06 9.78 -3.57
N ILE A 164 1.10 9.19 -3.79
CA ILE A 164 2.21 9.17 -2.84
C ILE A 164 3.14 10.34 -3.13
N VAL A 165 3.49 11.08 -2.08
CA VAL A 165 4.43 12.20 -2.14
C VAL A 165 5.58 11.99 -1.18
N ARG A 166 6.76 12.56 -1.49
CA ARG A 166 7.88 12.61 -0.56
C ARG A 166 7.58 13.58 0.57
N VAL A 167 7.88 13.16 1.79
CA VAL A 167 7.87 14.03 2.97
C VAL A 167 9.30 14.55 3.16
N LEU A 168 9.49 15.86 3.04
CA LEU A 168 10.80 16.46 3.31
C LEU A 168 11.03 16.52 4.84
N PRO A 169 12.24 16.18 5.32
CA PRO A 169 12.61 16.43 6.71
C PRO A 169 12.39 17.91 7.03
N PRO A 170 11.85 18.26 8.22
CA PRO A 170 11.59 19.65 8.61
C PRO A 170 12.83 20.56 8.46
N VAL A 171 14.02 20.00 8.63
CA VAL A 171 15.30 20.72 8.55
C VAL A 171 15.65 21.14 7.11
N LEU A 172 15.30 20.32 6.11
CA LEU A 172 15.59 20.64 4.69
C LEU A 172 14.55 21.56 4.07
N GLY A 173 13.35 21.66 4.64
CA GLY A 173 12.30 22.54 4.13
C GLY A 173 12.63 24.03 4.22
N GLU A 174 13.37 24.44 5.26
CA GLU A 174 13.85 25.82 5.44
C GLU A 174 15.05 26.13 4.53
N ASP A 175 16.01 25.21 4.41
CA ASP A 175 17.21 25.40 3.58
C ASP A 175 16.91 25.36 2.08
N LEU A 176 15.95 24.53 1.63
CA LEU A 176 15.48 24.52 0.23
C LEU A 176 14.65 25.76 -0.13
N LYS A 177 13.86 26.30 0.80
CA LYS A 177 13.19 27.60 0.60
C LYS A 177 14.18 28.77 0.52
N ARG A 178 15.33 28.66 1.19
CA ARG A 178 16.42 29.64 1.09
C ARG A 178 17.31 29.49 -0.14
N THR A 179 17.28 28.35 -0.82
CA THR A 179 18.03 28.11 -2.07
C THR A 179 17.24 28.48 -3.33
N LEU A 180 16.37 29.49 -3.25
CA LEU A 180 16.19 30.40 -4.39
C LEU A 180 17.59 30.93 -4.73
N PHE A 181 18.20 30.33 -5.75
CA PHE A 181 19.52 30.72 -6.21
C PHE A 181 19.48 32.20 -6.55
N ARG A 182 20.02 33.05 -5.67
CA ARG A 182 20.39 34.42 -6.05
C ARG A 182 21.63 34.30 -6.89
N THR A 183 21.42 34.02 -8.16
CA THR A 183 22.48 33.91 -9.16
C THR A 183 23.11 35.27 -9.44
N GLY A 184 22.45 36.37 -9.03
CA GLY A 184 22.83 37.73 -9.38
C GLY A 184 22.38 38.10 -10.80
N ASP A 185 21.68 37.18 -11.48
CA ASP A 185 21.08 37.39 -12.78
C ASP A 185 19.65 37.93 -12.61
N ARG A 186 19.41 39.17 -13.07
CA ARG A 186 18.10 39.83 -13.01
C ARG A 186 16.99 39.10 -13.79
N THR A 187 17.35 38.08 -14.56
CA THR A 187 16.44 37.32 -15.41
C THR A 187 15.92 36.05 -14.74
N LEU A 188 16.62 35.52 -13.74
CA LEU A 188 16.29 34.24 -13.07
C LEU A 188 15.96 34.40 -11.57
N ASP A 189 16.22 35.58 -10.99
CA ASP A 189 15.99 35.88 -9.58
C ASP A 189 14.57 36.49 -9.35
N TYR A 190 13.49 35.76 -9.71
CA TYR A 190 12.08 36.12 -9.41
C TYR A 190 11.41 35.17 -8.42
#